data_AF-A0A5T0HFI2-F1
#
_entry.id   AF-A0A5T0HFI2-F1
#
_cell.length_a   1.000
_cell.length_b   1.000
_cell.length_c   1.000
_cell.angle_alpha   90.00
_cell.angle_beta   90.00
_cell.angle_gamma   90.00
#
_symmetry.space_group_name_H-M   'P 1'
#
loop_
_entity.id
_entity.type
_entity.pdbx_description
1 polymer ?
#
loop_
_entity_poly.entity_id
_entity_poly.type
_entity_poly.pdbx_seq_one_letter_code
_entity_poly.pdbx_strand_id
1 'polypeptide(L)'
;MDREVFYIAGYDPKSYRFYYDLFKKNLRDYSHAFSIKVDLSKIEKNEQFPFFQISCEGVQTKYHFLTWNDIVKKNWSENYKDALADCYSFFRIYTITGLFIKFGKESIYQLITGYYPFFYVLFSLLFSLVLAFGSFAFLQNYMHFSLAIIIGCFLGFLLNHFLFKLGKKLAVFWIARICAFCATWQDKKTGTMQERIKLFANTIVDKLKQNENKQDYELVLVAHSVGTIVCIEVLECILRQNLDLSLLRKLKILTLGECIPLVSYQKKADEFRKKLEFVSRFDLKWYDYTSIIDGACFPQVDFFRTSGVNAKFTPPFLSAKFHTLYEKHEYKKIKRDKNKAHFLYLYSISVKGDYDFFSFIIMPKFLEEKVKI
;
A
#
# COMPACT_ATOMS: atom_id res chain seq x y z
N MET A 1 -6.15 29.42 3.40
CA MET A 1 -5.56 28.24 4.06
C MET A 1 -4.57 27.61 3.12
N ASP A 2 -3.35 27.36 3.60
CA ASP A 2 -2.29 26.70 2.84
C ASP A 2 -2.15 25.25 3.31
N ARG A 3 -2.14 24.31 2.38
CA ARG A 3 -1.98 22.89 2.66
C ARG A 3 -0.84 22.31 1.85
N GLU A 4 0.14 21.74 2.53
CA GLU A 4 1.17 20.94 1.88
C GLU A 4 0.81 19.46 2.04
N VAL A 5 0.89 18.67 0.98
CA VAL A 5 0.62 17.23 1.03
C VAL A 5 1.84 16.49 0.52
N PHE A 6 2.34 15.56 1.32
CA PHE A 6 3.40 14.65 0.90
C PHE A 6 2.85 13.24 0.81
N TYR A 7 2.94 12.63 -0.37
CA TYR A 7 2.42 11.29 -0.60
C TYR A 7 3.52 10.25 -0.77
N ILE A 8 3.50 9.23 0.08
CA ILE A 8 4.32 8.02 -0.03
C ILE A 8 3.46 6.89 -0.59
N ALA A 9 3.77 6.48 -1.82
CA ALA A 9 3.12 5.36 -2.49
C ALA A 9 3.49 4.00 -1.88
N GLY A 10 2.66 2.99 -2.15
CA GLY A 10 2.95 1.59 -1.86
C GLY A 10 4.10 1.00 -2.67
N TYR A 11 4.33 -0.31 -2.52
CA TYR A 11 5.33 -1.07 -3.26
C TYR A 11 4.83 -1.33 -4.69
N ASP A 12 5.01 -0.33 -5.55
CA ASP A 12 4.52 -0.30 -6.93
C ASP A 12 5.52 0.42 -7.86
N PRO A 13 5.96 -0.17 -8.99
CA PRO A 13 6.94 0.43 -9.90
C PRO A 13 6.39 1.64 -10.68
N LYS A 14 5.09 1.92 -10.55
CA LYS A 14 4.42 3.06 -11.18
C LYS A 14 5.07 4.38 -10.73
N SER A 15 5.21 5.30 -11.68
CA SER A 15 5.84 6.60 -11.44
C SER A 15 4.86 7.62 -10.87
N TYR A 16 5.36 8.75 -10.38
CA TYR A 16 4.53 9.91 -9.98
C TYR A 16 3.54 10.35 -11.05
N ARG A 17 3.86 10.18 -12.35
CA ARG A 17 2.94 10.51 -13.45
C ARG A 17 1.66 9.69 -13.40
N PHE A 18 1.78 8.39 -13.09
CA PHE A 18 0.62 7.52 -12.96
C PHE A 18 -0.28 7.98 -11.81
N TYR A 19 0.30 8.31 -10.65
CA TYR A 19 -0.47 8.78 -9.50
C TYR A 19 -1.08 10.16 -9.73
N TYR A 20 -0.41 11.04 -10.47
CA TYR A 20 -1.00 12.30 -10.92
C TYR A 20 -2.17 12.08 -11.88
N ASP A 21 -2.04 11.19 -12.87
CA ASP A 21 -3.15 10.88 -13.78
C ASP A 21 -4.33 10.22 -13.05
N LEU A 22 -4.04 9.35 -12.07
CA LEU A 22 -5.04 8.77 -11.18
C LEU A 22 -5.76 9.85 -10.37
N PHE A 23 -5.00 10.75 -9.74
CA PHE A 23 -5.55 11.86 -8.97
C PHE A 23 -6.40 12.78 -9.85
N LYS A 24 -5.87 13.22 -11.00
CA LYS A 24 -6.54 14.09 -11.95
C LYS A 24 -7.85 13.51 -12.46
N LYS A 25 -7.86 12.20 -12.78
CA LYS A 25 -9.08 11.52 -13.22
C LYS A 25 -10.13 11.51 -12.10
N ASN A 26 -9.75 11.05 -10.91
CA ASN A 26 -10.68 10.94 -9.79
C ASN A 26 -11.12 12.31 -9.28
N LEU A 27 -10.28 13.34 -9.34
CA LEU A 27 -10.64 14.71 -9.01
C LEU A 27 -11.75 15.23 -9.93
N ARG A 28 -11.67 14.94 -11.23
CA ARG A 28 -12.74 15.30 -12.19
C ARG A 28 -14.06 14.61 -11.84
N ASP A 29 -13.99 13.31 -11.54
CA ASP A 29 -15.16 12.53 -11.16
C ASP A 29 -15.77 13.07 -9.85
N TYR A 30 -14.94 13.40 -8.85
CA TYR A 30 -15.35 13.98 -7.57
C TYR A 30 -15.95 15.39 -7.76
N SER A 31 -15.32 16.26 -8.54
CA SER A 31 -15.83 17.60 -8.85
C SER A 31 -17.18 17.56 -9.56
N HIS A 32 -17.38 16.59 -10.46
CA HIS A 32 -18.67 16.40 -11.11
C HIS A 32 -19.72 15.87 -10.14
N ALA A 33 -19.38 14.87 -9.32
CA ALA A 33 -20.31 14.26 -8.36
C ALA A 33 -20.81 15.25 -7.30
N PHE A 34 -19.95 16.16 -6.84
CA PHE A 34 -20.27 17.11 -5.76
C PHE A 34 -20.40 18.57 -6.22
N SER A 35 -20.38 18.82 -7.54
CA SER A 35 -20.49 20.17 -8.12
C SER A 35 -19.44 21.17 -7.60
N ILE A 36 -18.21 20.71 -7.41
CA ILE A 36 -17.09 21.50 -6.85
C ILE A 36 -16.23 22.08 -7.98
N LYS A 37 -15.98 23.39 -7.92
CA LYS A 37 -15.01 24.07 -8.81
C LYS A 37 -13.60 23.92 -8.24
N VAL A 38 -12.72 23.31 -9.02
CA VAL A 38 -11.32 23.10 -8.67
C VAL A 38 -10.44 23.45 -9.86
N ASP A 39 -9.34 24.13 -9.59
CA ASP A 39 -8.27 24.31 -10.57
C ASP A 39 -7.08 23.40 -10.22
N LEU A 40 -6.49 22.78 -11.24
CA LEU A 40 -5.44 21.78 -11.10
C LEU A 40 -4.29 22.11 -12.06
N SER A 41 -3.12 22.41 -11.50
CA SER A 41 -1.93 22.71 -12.30
C SER A 41 -1.29 21.44 -12.89
N LYS A 42 -0.38 21.64 -13.86
CA LYS A 42 0.48 20.55 -14.37
C LYS A 42 1.56 20.21 -13.34
N ILE A 43 2.14 19.01 -13.48
CA ILE A 43 3.30 18.62 -12.66
C ILE A 43 4.48 19.57 -12.89
N GLU A 44 5.03 20.08 -11.80
CA GLU A 44 6.28 20.83 -11.71
C GLU A 44 7.40 19.97 -11.13
N LYS A 45 8.65 20.33 -11.45
CA LYS A 45 9.87 19.58 -11.07
C LYS A 45 11.03 20.48 -10.66
N ASN A 46 10.71 21.72 -10.28
CA ASN A 46 11.65 22.74 -9.82
C ASN A 46 11.98 22.62 -8.32
N GLU A 47 11.40 21.63 -7.61
CA GLU A 47 11.73 21.31 -6.22
C GLU A 47 12.28 19.87 -6.08
N GLN A 48 12.67 19.52 -4.85
CA GLN A 48 13.26 18.21 -4.50
C GLN A 48 12.40 17.02 -4.94
N PHE A 49 11.07 17.17 -4.90
CA PHE A 49 10.11 16.17 -5.37
C PHE A 49 9.15 16.76 -6.38
N PRO A 50 8.71 15.99 -7.39
CA PRO A 50 7.67 16.43 -8.31
C PRO A 50 6.39 16.76 -7.53
N PHE A 51 5.77 17.87 -7.88
CA PHE A 51 4.53 18.31 -7.25
C PHE A 51 3.56 18.89 -8.27
N PHE A 52 2.33 19.13 -7.84
CA PHE A 52 1.34 19.93 -8.55
C PHE A 52 0.51 20.73 -7.55
N GLN A 53 -0.23 21.73 -8.02
CA GLN A 53 -1.02 22.64 -7.21
C GLN A 53 -2.50 22.46 -7.47
N ILE A 54 -3.30 22.68 -6.43
CA ILE A 54 -4.75 22.59 -6.46
C ILE A 54 -5.31 23.83 -5.76
N SER A 55 -6.22 24.55 -6.42
CA SER A 55 -6.98 25.65 -5.84
C SER A 55 -8.45 25.25 -5.71
N CYS A 56 -8.99 25.28 -4.50
CA CYS A 56 -10.40 24.96 -4.24
C CYS A 56 -10.91 25.69 -3.00
N GLU A 57 -12.03 26.42 -3.11
CA GLU A 57 -12.75 27.02 -1.96
C GLU A 57 -11.87 27.76 -0.92
N GLY A 58 -10.88 28.53 -1.37
CA GLY A 58 -9.98 29.29 -0.47
C GLY A 58 -8.85 28.47 0.16
N VAL A 59 -8.70 27.21 -0.27
CA VAL A 59 -7.57 26.34 0.05
C VAL A 59 -6.61 26.28 -1.12
N GLN A 60 -5.33 26.53 -0.83
CA GLN A 60 -4.21 26.33 -1.75
C GLN A 60 -3.46 25.07 -1.33
N THR A 61 -3.57 24.02 -2.13
CA THR A 61 -2.91 22.74 -1.84
C THR A 61 -1.74 22.49 -2.77
N LYS A 62 -0.57 22.22 -2.20
CA LYS A 62 0.61 21.76 -2.94
C LYS A 62 0.86 20.28 -2.65
N TYR A 63 0.70 19.43 -3.66
CA TYR A 63 0.76 17.98 -3.52
C TYR A 63 2.05 17.43 -4.11
N HIS A 64 2.91 16.87 -3.26
CA HIS A 64 4.23 16.32 -3.56
C HIS A 64 4.23 14.80 -3.60
N PHE A 65 4.98 14.24 -4.54
CA PHE A 65 5.23 12.81 -4.62
C PHE A 65 6.59 12.45 -4.00
N LEU A 66 6.59 11.83 -2.82
CA LEU A 66 7.80 11.26 -2.22
C LEU A 66 8.17 9.96 -2.96
N THR A 67 8.85 10.12 -4.10
CA THR A 67 9.12 9.03 -5.04
C THR A 67 10.23 8.10 -4.54
N TRP A 68 9.92 6.81 -4.49
CA TRP A 68 10.88 5.72 -4.25
C TRP A 68 10.71 4.56 -5.25
N ASN A 69 10.02 4.82 -6.37
CA ASN A 69 9.70 3.81 -7.39
C ASN A 69 10.97 3.29 -8.12
N ASP A 70 12.08 4.03 -8.08
CA ASP A 70 13.41 3.58 -8.51
C ASP A 70 13.90 2.40 -7.65
N ILE A 71 13.75 2.50 -6.32
CA ILE A 71 14.09 1.45 -5.37
C ILE A 71 13.15 0.26 -5.55
N VAL A 72 11.85 0.52 -5.74
CA VAL A 72 10.86 -0.54 -6.01
C VAL A 72 11.24 -1.32 -7.27
N LYS A 73 11.53 -0.64 -8.38
CA LYS A 73 11.91 -1.27 -9.66
C LYS A 73 13.14 -2.15 -9.54
N LYS A 74 14.17 -1.72 -8.81
CA LYS A 74 15.38 -2.53 -8.56
C LYS A 74 15.09 -3.84 -7.82
N ASN A 75 14.01 -3.88 -7.05
CA ASN A 75 13.60 -5.05 -6.27
C ASN A 75 12.42 -5.78 -6.90
N TRP A 76 11.95 -5.36 -8.08
CA TRP A 76 10.71 -5.84 -8.67
C TRP A 76 10.92 -7.18 -9.36
N SER A 77 10.21 -8.21 -8.92
CA SER A 77 10.21 -9.52 -9.55
C SER A 77 9.55 -9.46 -10.94
N GLU A 78 10.23 -9.85 -12.01
CA GLU A 78 9.68 -9.75 -13.38
C GLU A 78 9.33 -11.12 -13.97
N ASN A 79 10.13 -12.13 -13.60
CA ASN A 79 10.16 -13.42 -14.27
C ASN A 79 9.50 -14.54 -13.45
N TYR A 80 9.28 -15.68 -14.10
CA TYR A 80 8.67 -16.86 -13.47
C TYR A 80 9.48 -17.36 -12.26
N LYS A 81 10.82 -17.36 -12.38
CA LYS A 81 11.73 -17.77 -11.29
C LYS A 81 11.57 -16.86 -10.07
N ASP A 82 11.49 -15.55 -10.29
CA ASP A 82 11.32 -14.57 -9.22
C ASP A 82 9.97 -14.76 -8.52
N ALA A 83 8.90 -15.00 -9.28
CA ALA A 83 7.58 -15.28 -8.72
C ALA A 83 7.57 -16.55 -7.84
N LEU A 84 8.30 -17.60 -8.22
CA LEU A 84 8.47 -18.79 -7.39
C LEU A 84 9.31 -18.49 -6.15
N ALA A 85 10.38 -17.70 -6.28
CA ALA A 85 11.20 -17.28 -5.16
C ALA A 85 10.41 -16.44 -4.13
N ASP A 86 9.53 -15.55 -4.61
CA ASP A 86 8.62 -14.76 -3.77
C ASP A 86 7.64 -15.66 -3.02
N CYS A 87 7.02 -16.63 -3.71
CA CYS A 87 6.11 -17.59 -3.08
C CYS A 87 6.82 -18.47 -2.04
N TYR A 88 8.06 -18.89 -2.33
CA TYR A 88 8.88 -19.64 -1.39
C TYR A 88 9.29 -18.80 -0.18
N SER A 89 9.70 -17.54 -0.40
CA SER A 89 10.03 -16.59 0.67
C SER A 89 8.83 -16.37 1.58
N PHE A 90 7.64 -16.17 0.99
CA PHE A 90 6.38 -16.10 1.73
C PHE A 90 6.14 -17.37 2.53
N PHE A 91 6.15 -18.54 1.90
CA PHE A 91 5.89 -19.81 2.59
C PHE A 91 6.88 -20.03 3.76
N ARG A 92 8.17 -19.82 3.51
CA ARG A 92 9.22 -19.96 4.52
C ARG A 92 9.00 -19.00 5.69
N ILE A 93 8.75 -17.74 5.43
CA ILE A 93 8.68 -16.74 6.50
C ILE A 93 7.34 -16.82 7.22
N TYR A 94 6.22 -17.03 6.52
CA TYR A 94 4.90 -16.95 7.12
C TYR A 94 4.44 -18.28 7.74
N THR A 95 4.73 -19.40 7.08
CA THR A 95 4.32 -20.74 7.55
C THR A 95 5.32 -21.29 8.57
N ILE A 96 6.61 -21.35 8.23
CA ILE A 96 7.61 -22.04 9.09
C ILE A 96 7.83 -21.29 10.40
N THR A 97 7.74 -19.95 10.41
CA THR A 97 7.94 -19.19 11.65
C THR A 97 6.71 -19.14 12.57
N GLY A 98 5.55 -19.63 12.10
CA GLY A 98 4.27 -19.56 12.81
C GLY A 98 3.54 -18.21 12.70
N LEU A 99 4.03 -17.28 11.88
CA LEU A 99 3.43 -15.95 11.67
C LEU A 99 1.97 -16.01 11.21
N PHE A 100 1.59 -17.05 10.47
CA PHE A 100 0.21 -17.24 10.01
C PHE A 100 -0.81 -17.29 11.15
N ILE A 101 -0.43 -17.79 12.34
CA ILE A 101 -1.33 -17.83 13.52
C ILE A 101 -1.66 -16.40 13.96
N LYS A 102 -0.61 -15.56 14.07
CA LYS A 102 -0.76 -14.16 14.47
C LYS A 102 -1.54 -13.39 13.41
N PHE A 103 -1.28 -13.64 12.14
CA PHE A 103 -2.01 -13.02 11.04
C PHE A 103 -3.48 -13.42 11.04
N GLY A 104 -3.80 -14.70 11.22
CA GLY A 104 -5.18 -15.17 11.28
C GLY A 104 -5.94 -14.60 12.48
N LYS A 105 -5.26 -14.46 13.62
CA LYS A 105 -5.83 -13.86 14.83
C LYS A 105 -6.18 -12.38 14.63
N GLU A 106 -5.27 -11.60 14.04
CA GLU A 106 -5.43 -10.15 13.94
C GLU A 106 -6.14 -9.73 12.64
N SER A 107 -5.99 -10.47 11.54
CA SER A 107 -6.69 -10.24 10.26
C SER A 107 -6.78 -11.50 9.40
N ILE A 108 -7.91 -12.22 9.50
CA ILE A 108 -8.23 -13.34 8.61
C ILE A 108 -8.24 -12.94 7.13
N TYR A 109 -8.64 -11.70 6.82
CA TYR A 109 -8.67 -11.18 5.45
C TYR A 109 -7.28 -11.11 4.83
N GLN A 110 -6.30 -10.64 5.60
CA GLN A 110 -4.92 -10.62 5.14
C GLN A 110 -4.27 -11.99 5.18
N LEU A 111 -4.64 -12.86 6.12
CA LEU A 111 -4.18 -14.25 6.04
C LEU A 111 -4.60 -14.90 4.71
N ILE A 112 -5.88 -14.82 4.35
CA ILE A 112 -6.40 -15.40 3.10
C ILE A 112 -5.71 -14.77 1.88
N THR A 113 -5.54 -13.46 1.87
CA THR A 113 -4.93 -12.73 0.76
C THR A 113 -3.44 -13.06 0.61
N GLY A 114 -2.69 -13.10 1.71
CA GLY A 114 -1.28 -13.49 1.71
C GLY A 114 -1.03 -14.92 1.22
N TYR A 115 -1.91 -15.87 1.56
CA TYR A 115 -1.79 -17.27 1.11
C TYR A 115 -2.30 -17.53 -0.31
N TYR A 116 -3.07 -16.60 -0.90
CA TYR A 116 -3.61 -16.76 -2.25
C TYR A 116 -2.54 -17.07 -3.31
N PRO A 117 -1.37 -16.40 -3.36
CA PRO A 117 -0.32 -16.73 -4.32
C PRO A 117 0.29 -18.10 -4.14
N PHE A 118 0.50 -18.53 -2.89
CA PHE A 118 1.04 -19.86 -2.62
C PHE A 118 0.09 -20.96 -3.15
N PHE A 119 -1.18 -20.89 -2.79
CA PHE A 119 -2.17 -21.88 -3.27
C PHE A 119 -2.39 -21.79 -4.77
N TYR A 120 -2.41 -20.59 -5.35
CA TYR A 120 -2.53 -20.42 -6.80
C TYR A 120 -1.40 -21.11 -7.55
N VAL A 121 -0.15 -20.91 -7.14
CA VAL A 121 1.02 -21.56 -7.76
C VAL A 121 0.99 -23.06 -7.53
N LEU A 122 0.70 -23.52 -6.31
CA LEU A 122 0.61 -24.94 -5.97
C LEU A 122 -0.41 -25.67 -6.84
N PHE A 123 -1.65 -25.15 -6.93
CA PHE A 123 -2.69 -25.75 -7.76
C PHE A 123 -2.39 -25.62 -9.25
N SER A 124 -1.77 -24.54 -9.69
CA SER A 124 -1.36 -24.40 -11.10
C SER A 124 -0.36 -25.47 -11.51
N LEU A 125 0.63 -25.75 -10.65
CA LEU A 125 1.60 -26.82 -10.86
C LEU A 125 0.93 -28.19 -10.82
N LEU A 126 0.07 -28.44 -9.82
CA LEU A 126 -0.67 -29.70 -9.69
C LEU A 126 -1.52 -29.98 -10.94
N PHE A 127 -2.33 -29.03 -11.40
CA PHE A 127 -3.15 -29.18 -12.60
C PHE A 127 -2.32 -29.40 -13.86
N SER A 128 -1.18 -28.72 -13.97
CA SER A 128 -0.27 -28.90 -15.10
C SER A 128 0.36 -30.29 -15.11
N LEU A 129 0.74 -30.82 -13.94
CA LEU A 129 1.26 -32.18 -13.80
C LEU A 129 0.21 -33.24 -14.06
N VAL A 130 -1.02 -33.06 -13.54
CA VAL A 130 -2.15 -33.95 -13.80
C VAL A 130 -2.47 -33.99 -15.29
N LEU A 131 -2.48 -32.84 -15.97
CA LEU A 131 -2.69 -32.80 -17.42
C LEU A 131 -1.56 -33.49 -18.18
N ALA A 132 -0.30 -33.26 -17.79
CA ALA A 132 0.86 -33.87 -18.43
C ALA A 132 0.84 -35.39 -18.29
N PHE A 133 0.68 -35.89 -17.06
CA PHE A 133 0.64 -37.31 -16.77
C PHE A 133 -0.60 -37.98 -17.35
N GLY A 134 -1.78 -37.36 -17.23
CA GLY A 134 -3.02 -37.88 -17.79
C GLY A 134 -2.98 -37.99 -19.31
N SER A 135 -2.42 -36.97 -19.99
CA SER A 135 -2.22 -37.00 -21.44
C SER A 135 -1.24 -38.09 -21.84
N PHE A 136 -0.11 -38.23 -21.15
CA PHE A 136 0.83 -39.34 -21.38
C PHE A 136 0.16 -40.70 -21.17
N ALA A 137 -0.52 -40.90 -20.03
CA ALA A 137 -1.15 -42.16 -19.66
C ALA A 137 -2.24 -42.60 -20.64
N PHE A 138 -2.95 -41.64 -21.23
CA PHE A 138 -3.93 -41.87 -22.28
C PHE A 138 -3.27 -42.16 -23.64
N LEU A 139 -2.36 -41.29 -24.09
CA LEU A 139 -1.78 -41.32 -25.43
C LEU A 139 -0.82 -42.50 -25.63
N GLN A 140 -0.13 -42.98 -24.59
CA GLN A 140 0.76 -44.14 -24.71
C GLN A 140 0.07 -45.41 -25.23
N ASN A 141 -1.27 -45.49 -25.15
CA ASN A 141 -2.05 -46.61 -25.70
C ASN A 141 -2.27 -46.53 -27.22
N TYR A 142 -2.03 -45.36 -27.82
CA TYR A 142 -2.35 -45.08 -29.23
C TYR A 142 -1.14 -44.66 -30.07
N MET A 143 -0.01 -44.35 -29.44
CA MET A 143 1.20 -43.90 -30.14
C MET A 143 2.48 -44.30 -29.40
N HIS A 144 3.63 -44.13 -30.05
CA HIS A 144 4.94 -44.46 -29.49
C HIS A 144 5.18 -43.75 -28.14
N PHE A 145 5.73 -44.48 -27.17
CA PHE A 145 5.96 -44.01 -25.80
C PHE A 145 6.65 -42.64 -25.73
N SER A 146 7.73 -42.46 -26.49
CA SER A 146 8.46 -41.18 -26.52
C SER A 146 7.61 -40.01 -27.03
N LEU A 147 6.73 -40.26 -28.01
CA LEU A 147 5.84 -39.23 -28.56
C LEU A 147 4.74 -38.86 -27.55
N ALA A 148 4.19 -39.85 -26.84
CA ALA A 148 3.23 -39.62 -25.75
C ALA A 148 3.84 -38.78 -24.61
N ILE A 149 5.11 -39.02 -24.24
CA ILE A 149 5.83 -38.19 -23.26
C ILE A 149 5.97 -36.75 -23.76
N ILE A 150 6.42 -36.56 -25.00
CA ILE A 150 6.62 -35.22 -25.57
C ILE A 150 5.32 -34.43 -25.57
N ILE A 151 4.22 -35.05 -26.01
CA ILE A 151 2.90 -34.39 -26.04
C ILE A 151 2.39 -34.10 -24.62
N GLY A 152 2.53 -35.04 -23.68
CA GLY A 152 2.14 -34.82 -22.28
C GLY A 152 2.90 -33.65 -21.65
N CYS A 153 4.23 -33.64 -21.78
CA CYS A 153 5.07 -32.54 -21.32
C CYS A 153 4.71 -31.20 -21.97
N PHE A 154 4.45 -31.20 -23.28
CA PHE A 154 4.06 -30.00 -24.02
C PHE A 154 2.71 -29.44 -23.54
N LEU A 155 1.69 -30.29 -23.36
CA LEU A 155 0.37 -29.88 -22.86
C LEU A 155 0.45 -29.35 -21.42
N GLY A 156 1.21 -30.01 -20.55
CA GLY A 156 1.47 -29.53 -19.19
C GLY A 156 2.17 -28.17 -19.18
N PHE A 157 3.18 -27.98 -20.04
CA PHE A 157 3.86 -26.70 -20.21
C PHE A 157 2.91 -25.59 -20.69
N LEU A 158 2.06 -25.87 -21.69
CA LEU A 158 1.09 -24.91 -22.20
C LEU A 158 0.08 -24.48 -21.13
N LEU A 159 -0.46 -25.43 -20.35
CA LEU A 159 -1.38 -25.12 -19.27
C LEU A 159 -0.68 -24.28 -18.19
N ASN A 160 0.52 -24.65 -17.75
CA ASN A 160 1.27 -23.87 -16.76
C ASN A 160 1.55 -22.45 -17.27
N HIS A 161 1.96 -22.30 -18.53
CA HIS A 161 2.20 -21.00 -19.15
C HIS A 161 0.93 -20.14 -19.20
N PHE A 162 -0.22 -20.75 -19.53
CA PHE A 162 -1.52 -20.08 -19.51
C PHE A 162 -1.90 -19.64 -18.09
N LEU A 163 -1.81 -20.54 -17.10
CA LEU A 163 -2.12 -20.24 -15.70
C LEU A 163 -1.19 -19.17 -15.12
N PHE A 164 0.07 -19.14 -15.52
CA PHE A 164 0.99 -18.06 -15.15
C PHE A 164 0.56 -16.70 -15.72
N LYS A 165 0.17 -16.64 -17.00
CA LYS A 165 -0.39 -15.41 -17.60
C LYS A 165 -1.68 -14.97 -16.90
N LEU A 166 -2.55 -15.92 -16.57
CA LEU A 166 -3.77 -15.65 -15.81
C LEU A 166 -3.47 -15.11 -14.41
N GLY A 167 -2.46 -15.66 -13.72
CA GLY A 167 -2.05 -15.22 -12.39
C GLY A 167 -1.54 -13.76 -12.39
N LYS A 168 -0.85 -13.34 -13.45
CA LYS A 168 -0.47 -11.93 -13.65
C LYS A 168 -1.70 -11.03 -13.76
N LYS A 169 -2.73 -11.44 -14.51
CA LYS A 169 -3.98 -10.68 -14.67
C LYS A 169 -4.79 -10.60 -13.37
N LEU A 170 -4.74 -11.65 -12.56
CA LEU A 170 -5.41 -11.72 -11.26
C LEU A 170 -4.58 -11.09 -10.12
N ALA A 171 -3.47 -10.40 -10.43
CA ALA A 171 -2.56 -9.78 -9.48
C ALA A 171 -1.98 -10.71 -8.38
N VAL A 172 -1.96 -12.02 -8.65
CA VAL A 172 -1.40 -13.04 -7.74
C VAL A 172 0.04 -12.70 -7.37
N PHE A 173 0.85 -12.42 -8.40
CA PHE A 173 2.28 -12.15 -8.20
C PHE A 173 2.55 -10.78 -7.60
N TRP A 174 1.61 -9.84 -7.69
CA TRP A 174 1.74 -8.55 -7.02
C TRP A 174 1.65 -8.73 -5.49
N ILE A 175 0.72 -9.56 -5.01
CA ILE A 175 0.60 -9.88 -3.57
C ILE A 175 1.86 -10.60 -3.07
N ALA A 176 2.34 -11.61 -3.82
CA ALA A 176 3.55 -12.35 -3.46
C ALA A 176 4.77 -11.42 -3.29
N ARG A 177 4.96 -10.50 -4.24
CA ARG A 177 6.03 -9.50 -4.21
C ARG A 177 5.98 -8.61 -2.98
N ILE A 178 4.79 -8.09 -2.65
CA ILE A 178 4.62 -7.24 -1.46
C ILE A 178 5.00 -8.01 -0.21
N CYS A 179 4.49 -9.23 -0.05
CA CYS A 179 4.76 -10.00 1.14
C CYS A 179 6.25 -10.38 1.24
N ALA A 180 6.89 -10.76 0.12
CA ALA A 180 8.32 -11.07 0.06
C ALA A 180 9.20 -9.85 0.33
N PHE A 181 8.85 -8.68 -0.22
CA PHE A 181 9.54 -7.43 0.06
C PHE A 181 9.45 -7.05 1.54
N CYS A 182 8.26 -7.09 2.13
CA CYS A 182 8.09 -6.83 3.57
C CYS A 182 8.85 -7.86 4.42
N ALA A 183 8.84 -9.13 4.04
CA ALA A 183 9.58 -10.21 4.70
C ALA A 183 11.11 -10.01 4.70
N THR A 184 11.61 -9.21 3.76
CA THR A 184 13.03 -8.85 3.61
C THR A 184 13.30 -7.38 3.94
N TRP A 185 12.34 -6.67 4.55
CA TRP A 185 12.42 -5.22 4.82
C TRP A 185 13.70 -4.81 5.55
N GLN A 186 14.11 -5.56 6.59
CA GLN A 186 15.31 -5.25 7.37
C GLN A 186 16.58 -5.19 6.50
N ASP A 187 16.64 -6.02 5.47
CA ASP A 187 17.77 -6.07 4.54
C ASP A 187 17.62 -4.96 3.50
N LYS A 188 16.41 -4.83 2.92
CA LYS A 188 16.08 -3.90 1.82
C LYS A 188 16.04 -2.43 2.22
N LYS A 189 15.83 -2.11 3.50
CA LYS A 189 15.82 -0.73 4.00
C LYS A 189 17.23 -0.12 4.05
N THR A 190 18.29 -0.93 4.03
CA THR A 190 19.67 -0.43 4.15
C THR A 190 20.15 0.23 2.85
N GLY A 191 21.16 1.10 2.95
CA GLY A 191 21.73 1.81 1.80
C GLY A 191 20.77 2.85 1.21
N THR A 192 20.45 2.73 -0.09
CA THR A 192 19.67 3.72 -0.83
C THR A 192 18.30 4.01 -0.21
N MET A 193 17.64 3.01 0.39
CA MET A 193 16.33 3.24 1.01
C MET A 193 16.45 4.05 2.31
N GLN A 194 17.49 3.82 3.10
CA GLN A 194 17.76 4.58 4.32
C GLN A 194 18.07 6.05 3.99
N GLU A 195 18.86 6.29 2.96
CA GLU A 195 19.14 7.64 2.45
C GLU A 195 17.86 8.31 1.95
N ARG A 196 17.02 7.57 1.23
CA ARG A 196 15.73 8.06 0.73
C ARG A 196 14.78 8.44 1.88
N ILE A 197 14.72 7.63 2.94
CA ILE A 197 13.93 7.92 4.14
C ILE A 197 14.40 9.21 4.82
N LYS A 198 15.72 9.38 4.98
CA LYS A 198 16.28 10.63 5.56
C LYS A 198 15.97 11.84 4.69
N LEU A 199 16.08 11.71 3.38
CA LEU A 199 15.73 12.78 2.44
C LEU A 199 14.25 13.17 2.54
N PHE A 200 13.34 12.20 2.62
CA PHE A 200 11.91 12.45 2.84
C PHE A 200 11.66 13.22 4.14
N ALA A 201 12.24 12.74 5.24
CA ALA A 201 12.12 13.38 6.55
C ALA A 201 12.63 14.82 6.53
N ASN A 202 13.84 15.06 6.00
CA ASN A 202 14.44 16.39 5.95
C ASN A 202 13.60 17.34 5.09
N THR A 203 13.12 16.90 3.93
CA THR A 203 12.26 17.75 3.09
C THR A 203 10.97 18.16 3.81
N ILE A 204 10.34 17.24 4.56
CA ILE A 204 9.14 17.55 5.35
C ILE A 204 9.48 18.57 6.45
N VAL A 205 10.56 18.35 7.19
CA VAL A 205 10.99 19.28 8.25
C VAL A 205 11.29 20.66 7.70
N ASP A 206 11.99 20.75 6.57
CA ASP A 206 12.33 22.03 5.94
C ASP A 206 11.06 22.78 5.52
N LYS A 207 10.06 22.08 4.97
CA LYS A 207 8.76 22.71 4.63
C LYS A 207 7.96 23.15 5.84
N LEU A 208 7.98 22.37 6.92
CA LEU A 208 7.37 22.79 8.19
C LEU A 208 8.01 24.10 8.67
N LYS A 209 9.35 24.15 8.78
CA LYS A 209 10.10 25.33 9.23
C LYS A 209 9.87 26.56 8.35
N GLN A 210 9.87 26.40 7.02
CA GLN A 210 9.58 27.50 6.08
C GLN A 210 8.18 28.12 6.28
N ASN A 211 7.24 27.39 6.86
CA ASN A 211 5.86 27.83 7.09
C ASN A 211 5.50 27.91 8.59
N GLU A 212 6.49 28.01 9.47
CA GLU A 212 6.28 28.04 10.93
C GLU A 212 5.40 29.22 11.36
N ASN A 213 5.55 30.38 10.71
CA ASN A 213 4.84 31.61 11.06
C ASN A 213 3.41 31.70 10.47
N LYS A 214 3.02 30.77 9.60
CA LYS A 214 1.68 30.77 8.99
C LYS A 214 0.67 30.08 9.90
N GLN A 215 -0.32 30.82 10.42
CA GLN A 215 -1.35 30.23 11.29
C GLN A 215 -2.24 29.24 10.54
N ASP A 216 -2.66 29.58 9.32
CA ASP A 216 -3.54 28.75 8.48
C ASP A 216 -2.78 27.74 7.60
N TYR A 217 -1.77 27.07 8.18
CA TYR A 217 -0.95 26.10 7.47
C TYR A 217 -0.98 24.72 8.12
N GLU A 218 -1.18 23.68 7.30
CA GLU A 218 -0.94 22.29 7.67
C GLU A 218 -0.11 21.55 6.62
N LEU A 219 0.63 20.54 7.09
CA LEU A 219 1.31 19.56 6.23
C LEU A 219 0.74 18.18 6.50
N VAL A 220 0.17 17.55 5.47
CA VAL A 220 -0.41 16.21 5.55
C VAL A 220 0.54 15.19 4.90
N LEU A 221 1.11 14.31 5.72
CA LEU A 221 1.86 13.14 5.25
C LEU A 221 0.88 11.99 5.00
N VAL A 222 0.60 11.73 3.72
CA VAL A 222 -0.24 10.63 3.27
C VAL A 222 0.64 9.43 2.92
N ALA A 223 0.32 8.26 3.45
CA ALA A 223 1.02 7.03 3.12
C ALA A 223 0.03 5.91 2.79
N HIS A 224 0.24 5.22 1.68
CA HIS A 224 -0.63 4.14 1.21
C HIS A 224 0.11 2.80 1.19
N SER A 225 -0.56 1.72 1.61
CA SER A 225 -0.03 0.35 1.48
C SER A 225 1.32 0.19 2.17
N VAL A 226 2.33 -0.44 1.54
CA VAL A 226 3.72 -0.52 2.01
C VAL A 226 4.34 0.85 2.30
N GLY A 227 3.83 1.94 1.70
CA GLY A 227 4.21 3.30 2.04
C GLY A 227 3.97 3.63 3.52
N THR A 228 3.02 2.97 4.18
CA THR A 228 2.79 3.10 5.64
C THR A 228 3.96 2.58 6.47
N ILE A 229 4.65 1.53 6.03
CA ILE A 229 5.90 1.04 6.68
C ILE A 229 7.01 2.09 6.54
N VAL A 230 7.15 2.67 5.34
CA VAL A 230 8.10 3.75 5.07
C VAL A 230 7.77 4.99 5.92
N CYS A 231 6.48 5.29 6.09
CA CYS A 231 5.99 6.39 6.90
C CYS A 231 6.49 6.30 8.35
N ILE A 232 6.48 5.11 8.97
CA ILE A 232 7.02 4.91 10.33
C ILE A 232 8.49 5.33 10.42
N GLU A 233 9.29 4.95 9.42
CA GLU A 233 10.72 5.26 9.38
C GLU A 233 10.96 6.76 9.13
N VAL A 234 10.14 7.39 8.28
CA VAL A 234 10.16 8.83 8.03
C VAL A 234 9.76 9.61 9.29
N LEU A 235 8.69 9.19 9.98
CA LEU A 235 8.24 9.81 11.22
C LEU A 235 9.31 9.68 12.32
N GLU A 236 9.95 8.53 12.44
CA GLU A 236 11.06 8.37 13.39
C GLU A 236 12.20 9.36 13.10
N CYS A 237 12.58 9.51 11.82
CA CYS A 237 13.60 10.49 11.41
C CYS A 237 13.16 11.94 11.68
N ILE A 238 11.88 12.30 11.46
CA ILE A 238 11.35 13.64 11.76
C ILE A 238 11.39 13.91 13.27
N LEU A 239 10.88 12.97 14.07
CA LEU A 239 10.72 13.14 15.52
C LEU A 239 12.07 13.21 16.25
N ARG A 240 13.11 12.57 15.72
CA ARG A 240 14.49 12.72 16.22
C ARG A 240 15.10 14.11 16.01
N GLN A 241 14.51 14.94 15.16
CA GLN A 241 14.98 16.32 14.95
C GLN A 241 14.50 17.27 16.05
N ASN A 242 13.73 16.80 17.04
CA ASN A 242 13.29 17.55 18.21
C ASN A 242 12.60 18.88 17.85
N LEU A 243 11.67 18.82 16.90
CA LEU A 243 10.88 19.99 16.51
C LEU A 243 10.03 20.52 17.67
N ASP A 244 9.83 21.83 17.70
CA ASP A 244 8.92 22.45 18.65
C ASP A 244 7.50 21.88 18.52
N LEU A 245 6.80 21.77 19.65
CA LEU A 245 5.44 21.20 19.69
C LEU A 245 4.46 21.97 18.79
N SER A 246 4.61 23.28 18.67
CA SER A 246 3.80 24.12 17.78
C SER A 246 3.98 23.73 16.31
N LEU A 247 5.22 23.44 15.91
CA LEU A 247 5.56 23.01 14.57
C LEU A 247 5.09 21.57 14.31
N LEU A 248 5.29 20.68 15.28
CA LEU A 248 4.85 19.29 15.19
C LEU A 248 3.32 19.19 15.06
N ARG A 249 2.55 20.06 15.72
CA ARG A 249 1.09 20.10 15.59
C ARG A 249 0.60 20.40 14.17
N LYS A 250 1.43 21.05 13.33
CA LYS A 250 1.10 21.33 11.92
C LYS A 250 1.28 20.08 11.03
N LEU A 251 2.04 19.08 11.48
CA LEU A 251 2.19 17.79 10.81
C LEU A 251 0.99 16.90 11.13
N LYS A 252 0.26 16.50 10.09
CA LYS A 252 -0.83 15.53 10.13
C LYS A 252 -0.42 14.28 9.39
N ILE A 253 -0.87 13.12 9.87
CA ILE A 253 -0.55 11.82 9.27
C ILE A 253 -1.84 11.14 8.85
N LEU A 254 -1.88 10.68 7.61
CA LEU A 254 -2.97 9.89 7.06
C LEU A 254 -2.41 8.60 6.47
N THR A 255 -2.63 7.47 7.15
CA THR A 255 -2.26 6.15 6.64
C THR A 255 -3.48 5.48 6.03
N LEU A 256 -3.30 4.89 4.84
CA LEU A 256 -4.37 4.34 4.01
C LEU A 256 -4.04 2.88 3.67
N GLY A 257 -4.89 1.95 4.09
CA GLY A 257 -4.70 0.52 3.83
C GLY A 257 -3.37 -0.01 4.35
N GLU A 258 -3.10 0.20 5.64
CA GLU A 258 -1.80 -0.09 6.25
C GLU A 258 -1.37 -1.55 6.12
N CYS A 259 -0.06 -1.75 5.91
CA CYS A 259 0.60 -3.06 5.81
C CYS A 259 1.68 -3.26 6.89
N ILE A 260 1.69 -2.44 7.93
CA ILE A 260 2.71 -2.37 8.99
C ILE A 260 2.95 -3.75 9.64
N PRO A 261 1.90 -4.54 9.99
CA PRO A 261 2.10 -5.88 10.53
C PRO A 261 2.85 -6.86 9.63
N LEU A 262 2.93 -6.63 8.30
CA LEU A 262 3.78 -7.42 7.42
C LEU A 262 5.26 -7.37 7.85
N VAL A 263 5.68 -6.26 8.47
CA VAL A 263 7.04 -6.08 8.98
C VAL A 263 7.10 -6.30 10.49
N SER A 264 6.25 -5.61 11.25
CA SER A 264 6.40 -5.54 12.71
C SER A 264 6.19 -6.87 13.44
N TYR A 265 5.43 -7.80 12.86
CA TYR A 265 5.19 -9.11 13.46
C TYR A 265 6.35 -10.09 13.28
N GLN A 266 7.24 -9.86 12.31
CA GLN A 266 8.35 -10.76 12.06
C GLN A 266 9.27 -10.88 13.28
N LYS A 267 9.82 -12.07 13.51
CA LYS A 267 10.76 -12.32 14.62
C LYS A 267 11.91 -11.31 14.63
N LYS A 268 12.54 -11.09 13.46
CA LYS A 268 13.68 -10.18 13.26
C LYS A 268 13.35 -8.67 13.25
N ALA A 269 12.11 -8.26 13.57
CA ALA A 269 11.69 -6.86 13.46
C ALA A 269 11.92 -6.02 14.74
N ASP A 270 12.89 -6.38 15.58
CA ASP A 270 13.17 -5.68 16.85
C ASP A 270 13.46 -4.19 16.64
N GLU A 271 14.28 -3.84 15.65
CA GLU A 271 14.59 -2.44 15.37
C GLU A 271 13.33 -1.67 14.93
N PHE A 272 12.49 -2.29 14.10
CA PHE A 272 11.26 -1.65 13.63
C PHE A 272 10.25 -1.45 14.77
N ARG A 273 10.12 -2.43 15.68
CA ARG A 273 9.30 -2.30 16.89
C ARG A 273 9.81 -1.20 17.83
N LYS A 274 11.12 -1.05 17.99
CA LYS A 274 11.72 0.06 18.76
C LYS A 274 11.39 1.42 18.15
N LYS A 275 11.35 1.53 16.83
CA LYS A 275 10.94 2.76 16.12
C LYS A 275 9.45 3.04 16.30
N LEU A 276 8.59 2.03 16.16
CA LEU A 276 7.17 2.16 16.49
C LEU A 276 6.98 2.64 17.93
N GLU A 277 7.68 2.04 18.89
CA GLU A 277 7.62 2.46 20.29
C GLU A 277 8.09 3.90 20.49
N PHE A 278 9.18 4.31 19.82
CA PHE A 278 9.65 5.69 19.87
C PHE A 278 8.62 6.68 19.31
N VAL A 279 8.05 6.41 18.13
CA VAL A 279 7.00 7.24 17.50
C VAL A 279 5.78 7.35 18.42
N SER A 280 5.40 6.27 19.10
CA SER A 280 4.26 6.25 20.02
C SER A 280 4.41 7.15 21.25
N ARG A 281 5.59 7.75 21.50
CA ARG A 281 5.81 8.65 22.64
C ARG A 281 5.28 10.06 22.39
N PHE A 282 4.94 10.37 21.14
CA PHE A 282 4.52 11.70 20.71
C PHE A 282 3.02 11.71 20.44
N ASP A 283 2.34 12.77 20.88
CA ASP A 283 0.93 13.00 20.57
C ASP A 283 0.81 13.58 19.14
N LEU A 284 0.58 12.69 18.17
CA LEU A 284 0.54 13.03 16.75
C LEU A 284 -0.91 13.14 16.27
N LYS A 285 -1.17 14.08 15.36
CA LYS A 285 -2.44 14.11 14.61
C LYS A 285 -2.41 13.06 13.50
N TRP A 286 -2.65 11.81 13.87
CA TRP A 286 -2.58 10.66 12.98
C TRP A 286 -3.92 9.94 12.92
N TYR A 287 -4.42 9.71 11.70
CA TYR A 287 -5.60 8.91 11.39
C TYR A 287 -5.24 7.74 10.47
N ASP A 288 -5.61 6.52 10.85
CA ASP A 288 -5.40 5.32 10.04
C ASP A 288 -6.74 4.84 9.46
N TYR A 289 -6.84 4.75 8.14
CA TYR A 289 -8.03 4.26 7.46
C TYR A 289 -7.75 2.95 6.75
N THR A 290 -8.54 1.93 7.07
CA THR A 290 -8.48 0.60 6.47
C THR A 290 -9.87 0.08 6.13
N SER A 291 -9.96 -1.07 5.45
CA SER A 291 -11.23 -1.62 4.97
C SER A 291 -11.17 -3.13 4.87
N ILE A 292 -12.22 -3.81 5.33
CA ILE A 292 -12.32 -5.28 5.32
C ILE A 292 -12.31 -5.87 3.90
N ILE A 293 -12.66 -5.10 2.88
CA ILE A 293 -12.62 -5.57 1.49
C ILE A 293 -11.23 -5.45 0.87
N ASP A 294 -10.35 -4.65 1.49
CA ASP A 294 -8.95 -4.59 1.14
C ASP A 294 -8.21 -5.71 1.87
N GLY A 295 -8.10 -6.85 1.18
CA GLY A 295 -7.41 -8.01 1.71
C GLY A 295 -5.91 -7.80 1.92
N ALA A 296 -5.28 -6.78 1.32
CA ALA A 296 -3.84 -6.56 1.44
C ALA A 296 -3.44 -5.73 2.68
N CYS A 297 -4.41 -5.13 3.38
CA CYS A 297 -4.18 -4.38 4.61
C CYS A 297 -4.58 -5.17 5.87
N PHE A 298 -4.35 -4.60 7.05
CA PHE A 298 -4.85 -5.12 8.32
C PHE A 298 -6.00 -4.25 8.84
N PRO A 299 -7.26 -4.63 8.60
CA PRO A 299 -8.39 -3.76 8.88
C PRO A 299 -8.55 -3.46 10.38
N GLN A 300 -8.40 -2.20 10.74
CA GLN A 300 -8.56 -1.63 12.08
C GLN A 300 -7.74 -2.34 13.17
N VAL A 301 -6.61 -2.92 12.79
CA VAL A 301 -5.71 -3.59 13.73
C VAL A 301 -4.89 -2.54 14.46
N ASP A 302 -4.82 -2.64 15.78
CA ASP A 302 -3.88 -1.87 16.57
C ASP A 302 -2.46 -2.42 16.37
N PHE A 303 -1.83 -2.03 15.26
CA PHE A 303 -0.51 -2.52 14.88
C PHE A 303 0.59 -2.10 15.86
N PHE A 304 0.34 -1.17 16.79
CA PHE A 304 1.30 -0.92 17.87
C PHE A 304 1.22 -2.05 18.90
N ARG A 305 0.09 -2.18 19.59
CA ARG A 305 -0.06 -3.11 20.72
C ARG A 305 0.08 -4.56 20.27
N THR A 306 -0.52 -4.91 19.14
CA THR A 306 -0.42 -6.27 18.59
C THR A 306 1.00 -6.61 18.12
N SER A 307 1.85 -5.62 17.86
CA SER A 307 3.29 -5.83 17.61
C SER A 307 4.11 -6.06 18.89
N GLY A 308 3.48 -6.02 20.06
CA GLY A 308 4.17 -6.14 21.35
C GLY A 308 4.81 -4.83 21.81
N VAL A 309 4.38 -3.69 21.27
CA VAL A 309 4.88 -2.37 21.65
C VAL A 309 4.03 -1.79 22.77
N ASN A 310 4.66 -1.28 23.83
CA ASN A 310 4.00 -0.55 24.91
C ASN A 310 3.72 0.91 24.48
N ALA A 311 2.70 1.09 23.64
CA ALA A 311 2.42 2.37 23.01
C ALA A 311 1.75 3.37 23.97
N LYS A 312 2.33 4.57 24.09
CA LYS A 312 1.71 5.68 24.84
C LYS A 312 0.63 6.39 24.02
N PHE A 313 0.82 6.46 22.71
CA PHE A 313 -0.13 6.97 21.73
C PHE A 313 -0.40 5.92 20.66
N THR A 314 -1.66 5.86 20.19
CA THR A 314 -2.08 5.11 19.01
C THR A 314 -3.05 5.97 18.21
N PRO A 315 -2.99 5.98 16.86
CA PRO A 315 -3.98 6.70 16.06
C PRO A 315 -5.36 6.06 16.21
N PRO A 316 -6.45 6.79 15.93
CA PRO A 316 -7.74 6.17 15.66
C PRO A 316 -7.61 5.22 14.47
N PHE A 317 -7.99 3.96 14.67
CA PHE A 317 -8.03 2.92 13.65
C PHE A 317 -9.42 2.86 13.01
N LEU A 318 -9.60 3.59 11.92
CA LEU A 318 -10.88 3.90 11.31
C LEU A 318 -11.17 3.00 10.11
N SER A 319 -12.46 2.76 9.87
CA SER A 319 -12.92 2.06 8.67
C SER A 319 -13.24 3.08 7.58
N ALA A 320 -12.71 2.87 6.38
CA ALA A 320 -13.11 3.66 5.20
C ALA A 320 -14.56 3.36 4.76
N LYS A 321 -15.18 2.27 5.25
CA LYS A 321 -16.56 1.88 4.97
C LYS A 321 -16.96 2.02 3.49
N PHE A 322 -16.12 1.59 2.54
CA PHE A 322 -16.34 1.81 1.10
C PHE A 322 -17.75 1.48 0.58
N HIS A 323 -18.46 0.53 1.18
CA HIS A 323 -19.85 0.21 0.86
C HIS A 323 -20.84 1.38 1.04
N THR A 324 -20.52 2.41 1.82
CA THR A 324 -21.34 3.61 2.03
C THR A 324 -20.97 4.77 1.11
N LEU A 325 -19.90 4.64 0.33
CA LEU A 325 -19.34 5.73 -0.48
C LEU A 325 -19.69 5.62 -1.97
N TYR A 326 -20.40 4.54 -2.33
CA TYR A 326 -20.75 4.20 -3.70
C TYR A 326 -22.21 3.75 -3.78
N GLU A 327 -22.84 4.01 -4.92
CA GLU A 327 -24.16 3.45 -5.21
C GLU A 327 -24.11 1.92 -5.24
N LYS A 328 -25.22 1.26 -4.86
CA LYS A 328 -25.26 -0.21 -4.71
C LYS A 328 -24.73 -0.96 -5.94
N HIS A 329 -25.07 -0.47 -7.14
CA HIS A 329 -24.68 -1.08 -8.40
C HIS A 329 -23.18 -0.88 -8.73
N GLU A 330 -22.59 0.26 -8.34
CA GLU A 330 -21.17 0.56 -8.47
C GLU A 330 -20.37 -0.29 -7.48
N TYR A 331 -20.80 -0.34 -6.23
CA TYR A 331 -20.16 -1.12 -5.18
C TYR A 331 -20.12 -2.62 -5.52
N LYS A 332 -21.18 -3.16 -6.15
CA LYS A 332 -21.20 -4.54 -6.63
C LYS A 332 -20.12 -4.83 -7.67
N LYS A 333 -19.77 -3.86 -8.53
CA LYS A 333 -18.66 -3.98 -9.49
C LYS A 333 -17.32 -3.90 -8.78
N ILE A 334 -17.17 -2.96 -7.86
CA ILE A 334 -15.95 -2.78 -7.04
C ILE A 334 -15.62 -4.04 -6.24
N LYS A 335 -16.61 -4.64 -5.55
CA LYS A 335 -16.42 -5.86 -4.75
C LYS A 335 -15.92 -7.06 -5.57
N ARG A 336 -16.20 -7.10 -6.88
CA ARG A 336 -15.72 -8.16 -7.78
C ARG A 336 -14.26 -7.95 -8.20
N ASP A 337 -13.76 -6.72 -8.14
CA ASP A 337 -12.40 -6.36 -8.50
C ASP A 337 -11.57 -6.14 -7.22
N LYS A 338 -11.18 -7.25 -6.59
CA LYS A 338 -10.39 -7.23 -5.35
C LYS A 338 -9.06 -6.48 -5.50
N ASN A 339 -8.51 -6.41 -6.71
CA ASN A 339 -7.28 -5.68 -6.99
C ASN A 339 -7.47 -4.17 -6.91
N LYS A 340 -8.64 -3.68 -7.35
CA LYS A 340 -9.00 -2.27 -7.17
C LYS A 340 -9.29 -1.93 -5.72
N ALA A 341 -9.79 -2.88 -4.92
CA ALA A 341 -10.15 -2.63 -3.52
C ALA A 341 -9.02 -1.99 -2.72
N HIS A 342 -7.78 -2.47 -2.92
CA HIS A 342 -6.61 -1.92 -2.25
C HIS A 342 -6.27 -0.47 -2.63
N PHE A 343 -6.65 -0.03 -3.83
CA PHE A 343 -6.40 1.35 -4.29
C PHE A 343 -7.58 2.30 -4.07
N LEU A 344 -8.75 1.81 -3.62
CA LEU A 344 -9.96 2.63 -3.47
C LEU A 344 -9.78 3.84 -2.54
N TYR A 345 -8.85 3.77 -1.59
CA TYR A 345 -8.51 4.92 -0.74
C TYR A 345 -8.09 6.17 -1.54
N LEU A 346 -7.64 6.00 -2.78
CA LEU A 346 -7.19 7.11 -3.63
C LEU A 346 -8.23 7.50 -4.69
N TYR A 347 -9.40 6.84 -4.68
CA TYR A 347 -10.43 7.02 -5.69
C TYR A 347 -11.49 8.01 -5.22
N SER A 348 -12.20 8.59 -6.18
CA SER A 348 -13.37 9.41 -5.88
C SER A 348 -14.48 8.54 -5.29
N ILE A 349 -15.29 9.18 -4.47
CA ILE A 349 -16.54 8.65 -3.94
C ILE A 349 -17.70 9.23 -4.77
N SER A 350 -18.82 8.51 -4.86
CA SER A 350 -20.06 9.02 -5.48
C SER A 350 -21.12 9.40 -4.44
N VAL A 351 -21.00 8.90 -3.21
CA VAL A 351 -21.88 9.21 -2.08
C VAL A 351 -21.04 9.75 -0.93
N LYS A 352 -21.48 10.86 -0.32
CA LYS A 352 -20.79 11.48 0.82
C LYS A 352 -20.80 10.53 2.02
N GLY A 353 -19.64 10.34 2.65
CA GLY A 353 -19.50 9.51 3.84
C GLY A 353 -18.47 10.06 4.83
N ASP A 354 -18.12 9.26 5.82
CA ASP A 354 -17.15 9.64 6.86
C ASP A 354 -15.71 9.63 6.34
N TYR A 355 -15.42 8.76 5.36
CA TYR A 355 -14.14 8.73 4.65
C TYR A 355 -14.27 9.45 3.31
N ASP A 356 -13.41 10.43 3.08
CA ASP A 356 -13.36 11.17 1.82
C ASP A 356 -11.95 11.71 1.57
N PHE A 357 -11.19 10.99 0.74
CA PHE A 357 -9.82 11.36 0.40
C PHE A 357 -9.72 12.76 -0.22
N PHE A 358 -10.64 13.11 -1.12
CA PHE A 358 -10.59 14.43 -1.76
C PHE A 358 -10.93 15.53 -0.76
N SER A 359 -11.92 15.33 0.11
CA SER A 359 -12.18 16.27 1.21
C SER A 359 -10.97 16.51 2.10
N PHE A 360 -10.22 15.45 2.44
CA PHE A 360 -9.00 15.58 3.23
C PHE A 360 -7.92 16.43 2.54
N ILE A 361 -7.85 16.39 1.21
CA ILE A 361 -6.82 17.07 0.43
C ILE A 361 -7.23 18.47 -0.04
N ILE A 362 -8.46 18.69 -0.50
CA ILE A 362 -8.82 19.92 -1.22
C ILE A 362 -9.83 20.81 -0.50
N MET A 363 -10.58 20.28 0.49
CA MET A 363 -11.65 21.05 1.15
C MET A 363 -11.12 21.91 2.31
N PRO A 364 -11.85 22.98 2.67
CA PRO A 364 -11.56 23.81 3.84
C PRO A 364 -11.53 23.01 5.15
N LYS A 365 -10.93 23.61 6.19
CA LYS A 365 -10.65 23.03 7.52
C LYS A 365 -9.41 22.13 7.58
N PHE A 366 -8.77 22.11 8.74
CA PHE A 366 -7.65 21.21 9.04
C PHE A 366 -8.08 19.74 9.01
N LEU A 367 -7.14 18.83 8.80
CA LEU A 367 -7.45 17.40 8.72
C LEU A 367 -8.22 16.89 9.94
N GLU A 368 -7.82 17.28 11.15
CA GLU A 368 -8.47 16.84 12.39
C GLU A 368 -9.93 17.29 12.52
N GLU A 369 -10.33 18.37 11.84
CA GLU A 369 -11.70 18.87 11.86
C GLU A 369 -12.61 18.15 10.86
N LYS A 370 -12.01 17.42 9.91
CA LYS A 370 -12.71 16.67 8.86
C LYS A 370 -12.88 15.20 9.22
N VAL A 371 -12.02 14.67 10.08
CA VAL A 371 -12.09 13.27 10.51
C VAL A 371 -13.09 13.11 11.65
N LYS A 372 -14.01 12.15 11.50
CA LYS A 372 -14.91 11.70 12.57
C LYS A 372 -14.28 10.49 13.26
N ILE A 373 -14.10 10.59 14.58
CA ILE A 373 -13.52 9.54 15.44
C ILE A 373 -14.64 8.73 16.09
#